data_AF-A0A8S9KEZ5-F1
#
_entry.id   AF-A0A8S9KEZ5-F1
#
_cell.length_a   1.000
_cell.length_b   1.000
_cell.length_c   1.000
_cell.angle_alpha   90.00
_cell.angle_beta   90.00
_cell.angle_gamma   90.00
#
_symmetry.space_group_name_H-M   'P 1'
#
loop_
_entity.id
_entity.type
_entity.pdbx_description
1 polymer ?
#
loop_
_entity_poly.entity_id
_entity_poly.type
_entity_poly.pdbx_seq_one_letter_code
_entity_poly.pdbx_strand_id
1 'polypeptide(L)' 'MSKEAPSWSFSSLPDDIILNVLARVPRRYQPILSCVSKKLRSLVRSSELQITRSLRGKGDRFYVGFKKA' A
#
# COMPACT_ATOMS: atom_id res chain seq x y z
N MET A 1 36.41 -0.29 14.99
CA MET A 1 35.32 0.71 15.02
C MET A 1 34.39 0.42 13.84
N SER A 2 33.46 -0.52 13.99
CA SER A 2 32.59 -0.93 12.90
C SER A 2 31.51 0.13 12.72
N LYS A 3 31.48 0.79 11.56
CA LYS A 3 30.38 1.69 11.16
C LYS A 3 29.11 0.84 11.06
N GLU A 4 28.22 0.93 12.06
CA GLU A 4 26.86 0.44 11.92
C GLU A 4 26.19 1.21 10.79
N ALA A 5 25.77 0.49 9.75
CA ALA A 5 24.95 1.09 8.70
C ALA A 5 23.65 1.61 9.34
N PRO A 6 23.09 2.74 8.86
CA PRO A 6 21.85 3.26 9.42
C PRO A 6 20.79 2.16 9.36
N SER A 7 20.33 1.68 10.52
CA SER A 7 19.27 0.69 10.60
C SER A 7 17.96 1.37 10.22
N TRP A 8 17.66 1.40 8.92
CA TRP A 8 16.41 1.97 8.43
C TRP A 8 15.26 1.06 8.89
N SER A 9 14.59 1.47 9.96
CA SER A 9 13.46 0.73 10.51
C SER A 9 12.19 1.09 9.76
N PHE A 10 11.38 0.12 9.37
CA PHE A 10 10.09 0.39 8.71
C PHE A 10 9.16 1.26 9.57
N SER A 11 9.33 1.22 10.89
CA SER A 11 8.60 2.04 11.84
C SER A 11 8.94 3.53 11.78
N SER A 12 10.14 3.91 11.31
CA SER A 12 10.57 5.32 11.22
C SER A 12 10.04 6.03 9.97
N LEU A 13 9.45 5.30 9.00
CA LEU A 13 8.83 5.93 7.84
C LEU A 13 7.48 6.57 8.20
N PRO A 14 7.14 7.70 7.54
CA PRO A 14 5.79 8.25 7.53
C PRO A 14 4.75 7.27 7.01
N ASP A 15 3.55 7.35 7.56
CA ASP A 15 2.44 6.44 7.27
C ASP A 15 1.98 6.56 5.81
N ASP A 16 2.00 7.76 5.23
CA ASP A 16 1.63 8.01 3.84
C ASP A 16 2.50 7.23 2.83
N ILE A 17 3.80 7.14 3.12
CA ILE A 17 4.74 6.38 2.27
C ILE A 17 4.40 4.90 2.34
N ILE A 18 4.17 4.39 3.56
CA ILE A 18 3.81 3.00 3.79
C ILE A 18 2.48 2.67 3.10
N LEU A 19 1.46 3.53 3.23
CA LEU A 19 0.16 3.39 2.58
C LEU A 19 0.29 3.36 1.06
N ASN A 20 1.13 4.21 0.47
CA ASN A 20 1.35 4.22 -0.97
C ASN A 20 2.01 2.91 -1.46
N VAL A 21 2.97 2.37 -0.70
CA VAL A 21 3.56 1.05 -0.97
C VAL A 21 2.50 -0.05 -0.85
N LEU A 22 1.75 -0.09 0.27
CA LEU A 22 0.69 -1.07 0.50
C LEU A 22 -0.41 -1.02 -0.58
N ALA A 23 -0.74 0.17 -1.09
CA ALA A 23 -1.74 0.33 -2.13
C ALA A 23 -1.30 -0.34 -3.44
N ARG A 24 0.00 -0.41 -3.73
CA ARG A 24 0.58 -1.12 -4.89
C ARG A 24 0.55 -2.64 -4.73
N VAL A 25 0.50 -3.13 -3.49
CA VAL A 25 0.46 -4.57 -3.21
C VAL A 25 -0.97 -5.13 -3.41
N PRO A 26 -1.12 -6.25 -4.14
CA PRO A 26 -2.39 -6.96 -4.28
C PRO A 26 -3.03 -7.35 -2.94
N ARG A 27 -4.36 -7.38 -2.89
CA ARG A 27 -5.12 -7.70 -1.65
C ARG A 27 -4.77 -9.07 -1.05
N ARG A 28 -4.43 -10.05 -1.88
CA ARG A 28 -4.02 -11.41 -1.45
C ARG A 28 -2.85 -11.44 -0.47
N TYR A 29 -1.96 -10.45 -0.49
CA TYR A 29 -0.80 -10.38 0.41
C TYR A 29 -1.04 -9.57 1.69
N GLN A 30 -2.20 -8.90 1.82
CA GLN A 30 -2.54 -8.08 2.98
C GLN A 30 -2.57 -8.85 4.32
N PRO A 31 -3.07 -10.10 4.38
CA PRO A 31 -2.99 -10.90 5.61
C PRO A 31 -1.56 -11.14 6.07
N ILE A 32 -0.66 -11.45 5.12
CA ILE A 32 0.76 -11.70 5.40
C ILE A 32 1.42 -10.41 5.93
N LEU A 33 1.18 -9.28 5.28
CA LEU A 33 1.73 -7.99 5.70
C LEU A 33 1.23 -7.54 7.09
N SER A 34 0.01 -7.90 7.45
CA SER A 34 -0.58 -7.61 8.77
C SER A 34 0.06 -8.41 9.91
N CYS A 35 0.81 -9.47 9.59
CA CYS A 35 1.53 -10.30 10.57
C CYS A 35 2.93 -9.75 10.88
N VAL A 36 3.48 -8.89 10.02
CA VAL A 36 4.87 -8.40 10.16
C VAL A 36 5.01 -7.37 11.28
N SER A 37 4.05 -6.45 11.44
CA SER A 37 4.08 -5.46 12.51
C SER A 37 2.69 -4.95 12.92
N LYS A 38 2.59 -4.44 14.15
CA LYS A 38 1.36 -3.81 14.66
C LYS A 38 0.97 -2.58 13.82
N LYS A 39 1.96 -1.80 13.38
CA LYS A 39 1.76 -0.61 12.53
C LYS A 39 1.17 -0.99 11.18
N LEU A 40 1.76 -1.99 10.51
CA LEU A 40 1.25 -2.49 9.23
C LEU A 40 -0.16 -3.05 9.37
N ARG A 41 -0.44 -3.82 10.43
CA ARG A 41 -1.79 -4.30 10.70
C ARG A 41 -2.82 -3.18 10.82
N SER A 42 -2.47 -2.10 11.52
CA SER A 42 -3.34 -0.92 11.64
C SER A 42 -3.60 -0.27 10.28
N LEU A 43 -2.55 -0.02 9.51
CA LEU A 43 -2.63 0.60 8.18
C LEU A 43 -3.37 -0.26 7.16
N VAL A 44 -3.20 -1.59 7.22
CA VAL A 44 -3.93 -2.53 6.35
C VAL A 44 -5.44 -2.50 6.60
N ARG A 45 -5.84 -2.29 7.86
CA ARG A 45 -7.24 -2.19 8.26
C ARG A 45 -7.84 -0.79 8.10
N SER A 46 -7.02 0.20 7.78
CA SER A 46 -7.43 1.60 7.74
C SER A 46 -8.19 1.95 6.45
N SER A 47 -9.03 2.99 6.51
CA SER A 47 -9.80 3.48 5.36
C SER A 47 -8.91 4.22 4.36
N GLU A 48 -7.82 4.83 4.84
CA GLU A 48 -6.83 5.55 4.04
C GLU A 48 -6.25 4.64 2.95
N LEU A 49 -5.93 3.39 3.28
CA LEU A 49 -5.43 2.43 2.30
C LEU A 49 -6.42 2.17 1.16
N GLN A 50 -7.72 2.13 1.47
CA GLN A 50 -8.77 1.94 0.47
C GLN A 50 -8.88 3.17 -0.43
N ILE A 51 -8.84 4.36 0.15
CA ILE A 51 -8.85 5.63 -0.57
C ILE A 51 -7.63 5.70 -1.51
N THR A 52 -6.42 5.43 -1.00
CA THR A 52 -5.18 5.44 -1.79
C THR A 52 -5.25 4.46 -2.97
N ARG A 53 -5.84 3.27 -2.79
CA ARG A 53 -6.05 2.32 -3.91
C ARG A 53 -7.01 2.84 -4.96
N SER A 54 -8.13 3.42 -4.52
CA SER A 54 -9.15 3.97 -5.42
C SER A 54 -8.60 5.12 -6.26
N LEU A 55 -7.82 6.02 -5.64
CA LEU A 55 -7.15 7.12 -6.33
C LEU A 55 -6.10 6.61 -7.32
N ARG A 56 -5.31 5.59 -6.94
CA ARG A 56 -4.30 5.00 -7.81
C ARG A 56 -4.88 4.23 -9.00
N GLY A 57 -6.09 3.69 -8.89
CA GLY A 57 -6.78 2.98 -9.97
C GLY A 57 -7.44 3.88 -11.01
N LYS A 58 -7.26 5.21 -10.91
CA LYS A 58 -7.93 6.20 -11.75
C LYS A 58 -7.03 6.85 -12.81
N GLY A 59 -5.75 6.44 -12.89
CA GLY A 59 -4.91 6.74 -14.06
C GLY A 59 -5.30 5.83 -15.22
N ASP A 60 -5.94 6.40 -16.24
CA ASP A 60 -6.21 5.80 -17.55
C ASP A 60 -6.91 4.44 -17.58
N ARG A 61 -8.18 4.39 -17.17
CA ARG A 61 -9.08 3.30 -17.59
C ARG A 61 -10.34 3.87 -18.21
N PHE A 62 -10.28 4.09 -19.53
CA PHE A 62 -11.47 4.35 -20.35
C PHE A 62 -12.17 3.02 -20.62
N TYR A 63 -13.43 2.90 -20.21
CA TYR A 63 -14.28 1.76 -20.58
C TYR A 63 -14.76 1.98 -22.02
N VAL A 64 -14.29 1.18 -22.97
CA VAL A 64 -14.83 1.17 -24.34
C VAL A 64 -15.93 0.10 -24.41
N GLY A 65 -17.18 0.54 -24.51
CA GLY A 65 -18.32 -0.33 -24.77
C GLY A 65 -18.55 -0.47 -26.27
N PHE A 66 -18.41 -1.69 -26.80
CA PHE A 66 -18.82 -1.98 -28.17
C PHE A 66 -20.33 -2.27 -28.19
N LYS A 67 -21.12 -1.32 -28.68
CA LYS A 67 -22.51 -1.57 -29.03
C LYS A 67 -22.53 -2.28 -30.39
N LYS A 68 -22.89 -3.56 -30.40
CA LYS A 68 -23.09 -4.32 -31.63
C LYS A 68 -24.40 -3.84 -32.29
N ALA A 69 -24.31 -3.44 -33.56
CA ALA A 69 -25.44 -3.10 -34.43
C ALA A 69 -26.20 -4.36 -34.87
#